data_AF-A0A821DE97-F1
#
_entry.id   AF-A0A821DE97-F1
#
_cell.length_a   1.000
_cell.length_b   1.000
_cell.length_c   1.000
_cell.angle_alpha   90.00
_cell.angle_beta   90.00
_cell.angle_gamma   90.00
#
_symmetry.space_group_name_H-M   'P 1'
#
loop_
_entity.id
_entity.type
_entity.pdbx_description
1 polymer ?
#
loop_
_entity_poly.entity_id
_entity_poly.type
_entity_poly.pdbx_seq_one_letter_code
_entity_poly.pdbx_strand_id
1 'polypeptide(L)'
;GFNRNTAISRAIYFCLFSSLLLIIYKLKTFSWHFILFGITFSNIIVCYMIYNILSIILLCLPILFLFGLLPQCSTFFLCILENFDMHLFGGTAMINIPGALYSFILSIINFIILSIIGYYGLLIDTSKDHMQNILFSIYCGFTVSICYKLSRGSTNPNVLWHIIKYDLLKINRILIKNEEIQDPLPDKLKSIVKQRLQSDILLCFLIFILVFAAHASTTFTSLQPILNYIICSIVIALGILFHYILPQLRKQLPWLLFSEPLIKQADYALFEPTEATKVLFIEKLFVWIVFIEKNILLPCTYLGALSHSAPIVINKFGLL
;
A
#
# COMPACT_ATOMS: atom_id res chain seq x y z
N GLY A 1 -29.92 -7.68 22.86
CA GLY A 1 -29.93 -6.36 22.20
C GLY A 1 -30.11 -6.55 20.71
N PHE A 2 -31.08 -5.89 20.10
CA PHE A 2 -31.35 -5.99 18.65
C PHE A 2 -30.29 -5.22 17.87
N ASN A 3 -29.37 -5.93 17.21
CA ASN A 3 -28.41 -5.31 16.32
C ASN A 3 -29.06 -5.14 14.93
N ARG A 4 -29.51 -3.91 14.63
CA ARG A 4 -30.15 -3.55 13.36
C ARG A 4 -29.27 -3.88 12.15
N ASN A 5 -27.95 -3.82 12.29
CA ASN A 5 -27.01 -4.10 11.20
C ASN A 5 -27.02 -5.58 10.79
N THR A 6 -27.29 -6.51 11.71
CA THR A 6 -27.42 -7.95 11.41
C THR A 6 -28.71 -8.33 10.69
N ALA A 7 -29.79 -7.58 10.87
CA ALA A 7 -31.03 -7.82 10.12
C ALA A 7 -30.86 -7.35 8.66
N ILE A 8 -30.23 -6.19 8.47
CA ILE A 8 -29.94 -5.63 7.14
C ILE A 8 -28.91 -6.48 6.40
N SER A 9 -27.92 -7.06 7.10
CA SER A 9 -26.86 -7.83 6.45
C SER A 9 -27.39 -9.03 5.68
N ARG A 10 -28.38 -9.75 6.23
CA ARG A 10 -28.97 -10.93 5.57
C ARG A 10 -29.51 -10.61 4.18
N ALA A 11 -30.25 -9.50 4.06
CA ALA A 11 -30.78 -9.04 2.79
C ALA A 11 -29.67 -8.64 1.82
N ILE A 12 -28.65 -7.91 2.31
CA ILE A 12 -27.51 -7.49 1.48
C ILE A 12 -26.75 -8.70 0.92
N TYR A 13 -26.42 -9.69 1.74
CA TYR A 13 -25.70 -10.87 1.29
C TYR A 13 -26.52 -11.70 0.30
N PHE A 14 -27.83 -11.84 0.52
CA PHE A 14 -28.71 -12.50 -0.44
C PHE A 14 -28.70 -11.78 -1.80
N CYS A 15 -28.85 -10.45 -1.82
CA CYS A 15 -28.78 -9.65 -3.04
C CYS A 15 -27.40 -9.73 -3.72
N LEU A 16 -26.32 -9.75 -2.94
CA LEU A 16 -24.96 -9.85 -3.46
C LEU A 16 -24.71 -11.20 -4.13
N PHE A 17 -24.99 -12.31 -3.44
CA PHE A 17 -24.78 -13.65 -4.02
C PHE A 17 -25.70 -13.93 -5.21
N SER A 18 -26.96 -13.46 -5.17
CA SER A 18 -27.88 -13.60 -6.31
C SER A 18 -27.45 -12.77 -7.52
N SER A 19 -27.02 -11.51 -7.32
CA SER A 19 -26.48 -10.69 -8.42
C SER A 19 -25.21 -11.29 -9.02
N LEU A 20 -24.29 -11.79 -8.19
CA LEU A 20 -23.06 -12.42 -8.66
C LEU A 20 -23.34 -13.72 -9.44
N LEU A 21 -24.30 -14.51 -8.99
CA LEU A 21 -24.76 -15.72 -9.70
C LEU A 21 -25.34 -15.38 -11.09
N LEU A 22 -26.14 -14.32 -11.20
CA LEU A 22 -26.66 -13.84 -12.48
C LEU A 22 -25.54 -13.33 -13.42
N ILE A 23 -24.55 -12.62 -12.88
CA ILE A 23 -23.39 -12.16 -13.65
C ILE A 23 -22.62 -13.37 -14.21
N ILE A 24 -22.36 -14.39 -13.39
CA ILE A 24 -21.65 -15.60 -13.82
C ILE A 24 -22.45 -16.37 -14.87
N TYR A 25 -23.77 -16.47 -14.71
CA TYR A 25 -24.65 -17.08 -15.70
C TYR A 25 -24.54 -16.38 -17.06
N LYS A 26 -24.48 -15.04 -17.07
CA LYS A 26 -24.26 -14.26 -18.29
C LYS A 26 -22.83 -14.39 -18.82
N LEU A 27 -21.82 -14.41 -17.95
CA LEU A 27 -20.42 -14.54 -18.37
C LEU A 27 -20.16 -15.85 -19.09
N LYS A 28 -20.88 -16.93 -18.75
CA LYS A 28 -20.81 -18.23 -19.46
C LYS A 28 -21.01 -18.12 -20.97
N THR A 29 -21.76 -17.12 -21.46
CA THR A 29 -22.04 -16.98 -22.91
C THR A 29 -20.85 -16.43 -23.70
N PHE A 30 -19.87 -15.82 -23.07
CA PHE A 30 -18.68 -15.30 -23.74
C PHE A 30 -17.62 -16.38 -23.88
N SER A 31 -17.01 -16.55 -25.06
CA SER A 31 -15.90 -17.49 -25.22
C SER A 31 -14.57 -16.83 -24.86
N TRP A 32 -13.99 -17.21 -23.72
CA TRP A 32 -12.61 -16.85 -23.36
C TRP A 32 -11.88 -18.08 -22.82
N HIS A 33 -10.58 -18.13 -23.12
CA HIS A 33 -9.67 -19.18 -22.69
C HIS A 33 -8.42 -18.50 -22.18
N PHE A 34 -7.93 -18.92 -21.02
CA PHE A 34 -6.64 -18.47 -20.50
C PHE A 34 -5.82 -19.67 -20.04
N ILE A 35 -4.50 -19.53 -20.15
CA ILE A 35 -3.55 -20.55 -19.74
C ILE A 35 -2.91 -20.06 -18.46
N LEU A 36 -3.13 -20.79 -17.36
CA LEU A 36 -2.53 -20.51 -16.06
C LEU A 36 -1.67 -21.72 -15.68
N PHE A 37 -0.37 -21.51 -15.49
CA PHE A 37 0.60 -22.57 -15.18
C PHE A 37 0.56 -23.77 -16.13
N GLY A 38 0.31 -23.53 -17.43
CA GLY A 38 0.21 -24.58 -18.45
C GLY A 38 -1.14 -25.31 -18.53
N ILE A 39 -2.09 -24.99 -17.64
CA ILE A 39 -3.45 -25.53 -17.66
C ILE A 39 -4.37 -24.56 -18.41
N THR A 40 -5.07 -25.05 -19.43
CA THR A 40 -6.07 -24.28 -20.17
C THR A 40 -7.38 -24.25 -19.37
N PHE A 41 -7.75 -23.09 -18.88
CA PHE A 41 -9.06 -22.87 -18.27
C PHE A 41 -10.03 -22.37 -19.33
N SER A 42 -11.11 -23.12 -19.55
CA SER A 42 -12.22 -22.68 -20.39
C SER A 42 -13.26 -21.95 -19.54
N ASN A 43 -13.83 -20.89 -20.11
CA ASN A 43 -14.85 -20.10 -19.41
C ASN A 43 -16.02 -20.95 -18.91
N ILE A 44 -16.48 -21.91 -19.72
CA ILE A 44 -17.65 -22.73 -19.41
C ILE A 44 -17.44 -23.52 -18.12
N ILE A 45 -16.27 -24.14 -17.96
CA ILE A 45 -15.94 -24.95 -16.78
C ILE A 45 -15.82 -24.04 -15.54
N VAL A 46 -15.08 -22.93 -15.67
CA VAL A 46 -14.87 -21.99 -14.55
C VAL A 46 -16.20 -21.37 -14.10
N CYS A 47 -17.00 -20.85 -15.03
CA CYS A 47 -18.32 -20.28 -14.71
C CYS A 47 -19.25 -21.33 -14.10
N TYR A 48 -19.25 -22.57 -14.59
CA TYR A 48 -20.09 -23.63 -14.04
C TYR A 48 -19.69 -23.98 -12.59
N MET A 49 -18.39 -24.09 -12.31
CA MET A 49 -17.88 -24.33 -10.96
C MET A 49 -18.28 -23.20 -10.00
N ILE A 50 -18.06 -21.95 -10.40
CA ILE A 50 -18.40 -20.77 -9.59
C ILE A 50 -19.92 -20.70 -9.37
N TYR A 51 -20.72 -20.94 -10.42
CA TYR A 51 -22.19 -20.95 -10.33
C TYR A 51 -22.70 -21.97 -9.32
N ASN A 52 -22.18 -23.19 -9.34
CA ASN A 52 -22.57 -24.25 -8.41
C ASN A 52 -22.20 -23.89 -6.96
N ILE A 53 -20.99 -23.38 -6.73
CA ILE A 53 -20.55 -22.94 -5.40
C ILE A 53 -21.44 -21.82 -4.87
N LEU A 54 -21.73 -20.80 -5.69
CA LEU A 54 -22.61 -19.69 -5.30
C LEU A 54 -24.03 -20.15 -5.00
N SER A 55 -24.56 -21.07 -5.81
CA SER A 55 -25.88 -21.66 -5.60
C SER A 55 -25.97 -22.37 -4.25
N ILE A 56 -24.94 -23.17 -3.91
CA ILE A 56 -24.85 -23.86 -2.62
C ILE A 56 -24.76 -22.85 -1.47
N ILE A 57 -23.90 -21.83 -1.58
CA ILE A 57 -23.78 -20.77 -0.56
C ILE A 57 -25.12 -20.05 -0.34
N LEU A 58 -25.84 -19.74 -1.42
CA LEU A 58 -27.12 -19.03 -1.36
C LEU A 58 -28.22 -19.88 -0.70
N LEU A 59 -28.24 -21.19 -0.96
CA LEU A 59 -29.14 -22.13 -0.29
C LEU A 59 -28.79 -22.32 1.20
N CYS A 60 -27.51 -22.35 1.53
CA CYS A 60 -27.02 -22.50 2.91
C CYS A 60 -26.97 -21.19 3.70
N LEU A 61 -27.33 -20.05 3.10
CA LEU A 61 -27.28 -18.73 3.73
C LEU A 61 -27.98 -18.65 5.11
N PRO A 62 -29.17 -19.25 5.32
CA PRO A 62 -29.81 -19.27 6.64
C PRO A 62 -28.95 -19.96 7.71
N ILE A 63 -28.28 -21.06 7.34
CA ILE A 63 -27.40 -21.85 8.22
C ILE A 63 -26.11 -21.07 8.53
N LEU A 64 -25.52 -20.44 7.51
CA LEU A 64 -24.32 -19.62 7.67
C LEU A 64 -24.55 -18.45 8.64
N PHE A 65 -25.73 -17.82 8.59
CA PHE A 65 -26.11 -16.78 9.54
C PHE A 65 -26.43 -17.31 10.93
N LEU A 66 -26.96 -18.53 11.05
CA LEU A 66 -27.22 -19.15 12.35
C LEU A 66 -25.92 -19.35 13.15
N PHE A 67 -24.86 -19.81 12.49
CA PHE A 67 -23.55 -20.02 13.11
C PHE A 67 -22.66 -18.77 13.16
N GLY A 68 -23.13 -17.63 12.63
CA GLY A 68 -22.35 -16.39 12.61
C GLY A 68 -21.08 -16.46 11.75
N LEU A 69 -21.05 -17.31 10.73
CA LEU A 69 -19.88 -17.53 9.87
C LEU A 69 -19.60 -16.36 8.91
N LEU A 70 -20.62 -15.53 8.64
CA LEU A 70 -20.48 -14.35 7.78
C LEU A 70 -20.23 -13.08 8.62
N PRO A 71 -19.24 -12.25 8.24
CA PRO A 71 -18.98 -11.00 8.93
C PRO A 71 -20.15 -10.02 8.76
N GLN A 72 -20.19 -8.98 9.60
CA GLN A 72 -21.11 -7.86 9.40
C GLN A 72 -20.82 -7.16 8.06
N CYS A 73 -21.85 -6.63 7.38
CA CYS A 73 -21.66 -6.02 6.05
C CYS A 73 -20.62 -4.89 6.05
N SER A 74 -20.58 -4.06 7.09
CA SER A 74 -19.58 -3.01 7.22
C SER A 74 -18.16 -3.57 7.23
N THR A 75 -17.92 -4.63 8.00
CA THR A 75 -16.63 -5.32 8.09
C THR A 75 -16.29 -6.00 6.76
N PHE A 76 -17.27 -6.64 6.12
CA PHE A 76 -17.09 -7.26 4.81
C PHE A 76 -16.65 -6.27 3.75
N PHE A 77 -17.35 -5.13 3.62
CA PHE A 77 -16.97 -4.09 2.66
C PHE A 77 -15.60 -3.48 2.99
N LEU A 78 -15.29 -3.28 4.26
CA LEU A 78 -13.97 -2.82 4.69
C LEU A 78 -12.88 -3.80 4.24
N CYS A 79 -13.01 -5.09 4.55
CA CYS A 79 -12.03 -6.10 4.16
C CYS A 79 -11.92 -6.28 2.64
N ILE A 80 -13.02 -6.15 1.90
CA ILE A 80 -12.98 -6.17 0.43
C ILE A 80 -12.12 -5.03 -0.11
N LEU A 81 -12.40 -3.79 0.34
CA LEU A 81 -11.66 -2.63 -0.12
C LEU A 81 -10.18 -2.73 0.26
N GLU A 82 -9.89 -3.15 1.48
CA GLU A 82 -8.52 -3.37 1.95
C GLU A 82 -7.80 -4.45 1.12
N ASN A 83 -8.45 -5.58 0.85
CA ASN A 83 -7.84 -6.64 0.06
C ASN A 83 -7.53 -6.18 -1.37
N PHE A 84 -8.44 -5.44 -2.00
CA PHE A 84 -8.16 -4.86 -3.31
C PHE A 84 -7.02 -3.83 -3.27
N ASP A 85 -7.01 -2.94 -2.27
CA ASP A 85 -5.95 -1.92 -2.12
C ASP A 85 -4.58 -2.57 -1.83
N MET A 86 -4.52 -3.56 -0.95
CA MET A 86 -3.31 -4.32 -0.63
C MET A 86 -2.78 -5.13 -1.81
N HIS A 87 -3.64 -5.86 -2.53
CA HIS A 87 -3.19 -6.73 -3.61
C HIS A 87 -2.87 -5.99 -4.90
N LEU A 88 -3.62 -4.94 -5.24
CA LEU A 88 -3.39 -4.18 -6.47
C LEU A 88 -2.32 -3.10 -6.30
N PHE A 89 -2.30 -2.42 -5.15
CA PHE A 89 -1.49 -1.22 -4.96
C PHE A 89 -0.50 -1.33 -3.79
N GLY A 90 -0.54 -2.40 -3.01
CA GLY A 90 0.31 -2.53 -1.81
C GLY A 90 -0.11 -1.59 -0.68
N GLY A 91 -1.40 -1.23 -0.61
CA GLY A 91 -1.96 -0.39 0.44
C GLY A 91 -1.81 -0.97 1.85
N THR A 92 -2.21 -0.19 2.87
CA THR A 92 -2.20 -0.64 4.27
C THR A 92 -3.61 -0.88 4.78
N ALA A 93 -3.75 -1.66 5.85
CA ALA A 93 -5.04 -1.86 6.52
C ALA A 93 -5.66 -0.54 7.01
N MET A 94 -6.99 -0.50 7.03
CA MET A 94 -7.81 0.67 7.36
C MET A 94 -8.68 0.36 8.57
N ILE A 95 -9.26 1.40 9.17
CA ILE A 95 -10.08 1.26 10.39
C ILE A 95 -11.56 1.53 10.07
N ASN A 96 -11.85 2.23 8.96
CA ASN A 96 -13.21 2.62 8.60
C ASN A 96 -13.44 2.59 7.08
N ILE A 97 -14.71 2.44 6.69
CA ILE A 97 -15.12 2.34 5.28
C ILE A 97 -14.83 3.63 4.49
N PRO A 98 -15.14 4.85 4.98
CA PRO A 98 -14.86 6.07 4.21
C PRO A 98 -13.38 6.28 3.95
N GLY A 99 -12.52 5.93 4.92
CA GLY A 99 -11.07 6.00 4.76
C GLY A 99 -10.55 4.96 3.77
N ALA A 100 -11.06 3.74 3.82
CA ALA A 100 -10.73 2.69 2.84
C ALA A 100 -11.18 3.05 1.41
N LEU A 101 -12.35 3.65 1.25
CA LEU A 101 -12.79 4.16 -0.05
C LEU A 101 -11.89 5.30 -0.53
N TYR A 102 -11.54 6.23 0.35
CA TYR A 102 -10.66 7.34 0.02
C TYR A 102 -9.27 6.87 -0.39
N SER A 103 -8.66 5.93 0.35
CA SER A 103 -7.35 5.37 0.00
C SER A 103 -7.40 4.63 -1.32
N PHE A 104 -8.40 3.76 -1.53
CA PHE A 104 -8.55 2.99 -2.75
C PHE A 104 -8.72 3.87 -3.99
N ILE A 105 -9.56 4.90 -3.91
CA ILE A 105 -9.75 5.87 -5.01
C ILE A 105 -8.44 6.64 -5.26
N LEU A 106 -7.74 7.05 -4.21
CA LEU A 106 -6.46 7.75 -4.35
C LEU A 106 -5.40 6.85 -5.01
N SER A 107 -5.33 5.57 -4.65
CA SER A 107 -4.45 4.58 -5.29
C SER A 107 -4.77 4.41 -6.78
N ILE A 108 -6.06 4.31 -7.14
CA ILE A 108 -6.50 4.24 -8.55
C ILE A 108 -6.06 5.48 -9.34
N ILE A 109 -6.29 6.68 -8.78
CA ILE A 109 -5.91 7.94 -9.44
C ILE A 109 -4.40 7.98 -9.68
N ASN A 110 -3.59 7.65 -8.67
CA ASN A 110 -2.13 7.64 -8.82
C ASN A 110 -1.68 6.57 -9.83
N PHE A 111 -2.29 5.39 -9.83
CA PHE A 111 -2.01 4.34 -10.80
C PHE A 111 -2.28 4.80 -12.24
N ILE A 112 -3.44 5.43 -12.49
CA ILE A 112 -3.79 5.94 -13.83
C ILE A 112 -2.79 7.02 -14.27
N ILE A 113 -2.51 8.00 -13.40
CA ILE A 113 -1.56 9.09 -13.71
C ILE A 113 -0.17 8.51 -14.03
N LEU A 114 0.34 7.62 -13.18
CA LEU A 114 1.65 7.00 -13.39
C LEU A 114 1.67 6.13 -14.64
N SER A 115 0.60 5.38 -14.92
CA SER A 115 0.51 4.53 -16.13
C SER A 115 0.55 5.37 -17.41
N ILE A 116 -0.12 6.52 -17.43
CA ILE A 116 -0.08 7.46 -18.56
C ILE A 116 1.34 8.00 -18.77
N ILE A 117 2.00 8.49 -17.69
CA ILE A 117 3.36 9.02 -17.79
C ILE A 117 4.34 7.93 -18.23
N GLY A 118 4.22 6.71 -17.68
CA GLY A 118 5.05 5.56 -18.04
C GLY A 118 4.86 5.15 -19.51
N TYR A 119 3.62 5.09 -19.99
CA TYR A 119 3.31 4.76 -21.38
C TYR A 119 3.95 5.74 -22.37
N TYR A 120 3.76 7.04 -22.15
CA TYR A 120 4.41 8.06 -22.99
C TYR A 120 5.94 8.07 -22.84
N GLY A 121 6.46 7.73 -21.66
CA GLY A 121 7.89 7.57 -21.43
C GLY A 121 8.51 6.44 -22.27
N LEU A 122 7.80 5.33 -22.46
CA LEU A 122 8.23 4.18 -23.25
C LEU A 122 8.03 4.40 -24.77
N LEU A 123 6.95 5.08 -25.18
CA LEU A 123 6.71 5.41 -26.59
C LEU A 123 7.82 6.26 -27.21
N ILE A 124 8.37 7.19 -26.44
CA ILE A 124 9.42 8.10 -26.92
C ILE A 124 10.79 7.39 -26.95
N ASP A 125 10.97 6.33 -26.15
CA ASP A 125 12.19 5.52 -26.09
C ASP A 125 12.53 4.86 -27.41
N THR A 126 11.54 4.31 -28.09
CA THR A 126 11.75 3.59 -29.35
C THR A 126 12.14 4.50 -30.52
N SER A 127 12.14 5.83 -30.33
CA SER A 127 12.39 6.80 -31.40
C SER A 127 13.81 7.35 -31.45
N LYS A 128 14.62 7.19 -30.39
CA LYS A 128 15.97 7.77 -30.31
C LYS A 128 16.98 6.77 -29.79
N ASP A 129 17.95 6.43 -30.63
CA ASP A 129 19.10 5.61 -30.27
C ASP A 129 19.86 6.23 -29.08
N HIS A 130 19.87 5.51 -27.96
CA HIS A 130 20.87 5.55 -26.88
C HIS A 130 21.00 6.79 -25.97
N MET A 131 20.02 7.68 -25.88
CA MET A 131 19.96 8.65 -24.77
C MET A 131 18.72 8.37 -23.91
N GLN A 132 18.92 7.87 -22.69
CA GLN A 132 17.85 7.53 -21.75
C GLN A 132 16.73 8.59 -21.75
N ASN A 133 15.47 8.15 -21.91
CA ASN A 133 14.38 9.12 -21.98
C ASN A 133 14.22 9.83 -20.67
N ILE A 134 14.29 11.15 -20.77
CA ILE A 134 13.98 12.09 -19.70
C ILE A 134 12.58 11.78 -19.16
N LEU A 135 11.61 11.48 -20.02
CA LEU A 135 10.23 11.16 -19.60
C LEU A 135 10.10 9.85 -18.84
N PHE A 136 10.84 8.81 -19.23
CA PHE A 136 10.87 7.56 -18.46
C PHE A 136 11.59 7.74 -17.10
N SER A 137 12.61 8.59 -17.06
CA SER A 137 13.26 8.99 -15.81
C SER A 137 12.32 9.82 -14.91
N ILE A 138 11.50 10.68 -15.50
CA ILE A 138 10.45 11.45 -14.80
C ILE A 138 9.41 10.49 -14.20
N TYR A 139 8.97 9.48 -14.95
CA TYR A 139 8.09 8.42 -14.45
C TYR A 139 8.69 7.72 -13.22
N CYS A 140 9.97 7.34 -13.29
CA CYS A 140 10.68 6.71 -12.18
C CYS A 140 10.73 7.62 -10.94
N GLY A 141 11.06 8.90 -11.12
CA GLY A 141 11.06 9.91 -10.05
C GLY A 141 9.69 10.09 -9.41
N PHE A 142 8.64 10.22 -10.22
CA PHE A 142 7.27 10.38 -9.70
C PHE A 142 6.79 9.14 -8.98
N THR A 143 7.14 7.94 -9.46
CA THR A 143 6.69 6.70 -8.82
C THR A 143 7.19 6.62 -7.38
N VAL A 144 8.50 6.79 -7.15
CA VAL A 144 9.06 6.71 -5.80
C VAL A 144 8.57 7.87 -4.91
N SER A 145 8.45 9.07 -5.47
CA SER A 145 7.90 10.23 -4.75
C SER A 145 6.44 10.04 -4.31
N ILE A 146 5.60 9.50 -5.19
CA ILE A 146 4.20 9.18 -4.88
C ILE A 146 4.12 8.04 -3.87
N CYS A 147 4.96 7.00 -3.97
CA CYS A 147 5.05 5.95 -2.95
C CYS A 147 5.37 6.53 -1.57
N TYR A 148 6.34 7.46 -1.49
CA TYR A 148 6.64 8.15 -0.24
C TYR A 148 5.42 8.93 0.29
N LYS A 149 4.76 9.72 -0.56
CA LYS A 149 3.55 10.47 -0.21
C LYS A 149 2.43 9.57 0.31
N LEU A 150 2.16 8.47 -0.38
CA LEU A 150 1.09 7.53 -0.03
C LEU A 150 1.39 6.82 1.30
N SER A 151 2.64 6.44 1.54
CA SER A 151 3.04 5.78 2.79
C SER A 151 2.86 6.66 4.05
N ARG A 152 2.87 7.99 3.87
CA ARG A 152 2.76 8.98 4.96
C ARG A 152 1.41 9.69 5.01
N GLY A 153 0.59 9.53 3.98
CA GLY A 153 -0.70 10.19 3.83
C GLY A 153 -1.70 9.75 4.90
N SER A 154 -2.49 10.70 5.40
CA SER A 154 -3.61 10.37 6.28
C SER A 154 -4.74 9.79 5.46
N THR A 155 -5.26 8.64 5.89
CA THR A 155 -6.39 7.97 5.23
C THR A 155 -7.74 8.60 5.57
N ASN A 156 -7.76 9.55 6.53
CA ASN A 156 -8.96 10.30 6.89
C ASN A 156 -9.03 11.64 6.12
N PRO A 157 -9.91 11.77 5.11
CA PRO A 157 -10.04 13.00 4.32
C PRO A 157 -10.57 14.18 5.14
N ASN A 158 -11.27 13.92 6.26
CA ASN A 158 -11.83 14.98 7.10
C ASN A 158 -10.73 15.84 7.71
N VAL A 159 -9.57 15.27 8.04
CA VAL A 159 -8.46 16.04 8.63
C VAL A 159 -8.00 17.16 7.69
N LEU A 160 -7.82 16.81 6.41
CA LEU A 160 -7.44 17.79 5.38
C LEU A 160 -8.56 18.82 5.15
N TRP A 161 -9.81 18.34 5.07
CA TRP A 161 -10.97 19.20 4.88
C TRP A 161 -11.17 20.20 6.03
N HIS A 162 -10.98 19.77 7.28
CA HIS A 162 -11.06 20.64 8.45
C HIS A 162 -9.99 21.73 8.44
N ILE A 163 -8.78 21.43 7.96
CA ILE A 163 -7.71 22.43 7.81
C ILE A 163 -8.09 23.46 6.75
N ILE A 164 -8.53 23.01 5.57
CA ILE A 164 -8.95 23.90 4.47
C ILE A 164 -10.12 24.79 4.92
N LYS A 165 -11.15 24.19 5.52
CA LYS A 165 -12.33 24.91 6.01
C LYS A 165 -11.96 25.91 7.11
N TYR A 166 -11.04 25.55 8.01
CA TYR A 166 -10.59 26.47 9.05
C TYR A 166 -9.77 27.62 8.49
N ASP A 167 -8.84 27.38 7.56
CA ASP A 167 -8.06 28.46 6.94
C ASP A 167 -9.00 29.44 6.18
N LEU A 168 -10.00 28.91 5.47
CA LEU A 168 -11.05 29.73 4.83
C LEU A 168 -11.92 30.49 5.85
N LEU A 169 -12.33 29.85 6.94
CA LEU A 169 -13.15 30.48 7.98
C LEU A 169 -12.37 31.45 8.87
N LYS A 170 -11.06 31.25 9.04
CA LYS A 170 -10.17 32.14 9.79
C LYS A 170 -10.03 33.48 9.08
N ILE A 171 -9.97 33.47 7.74
CA ILE A 171 -10.07 34.70 6.93
C ILE A 171 -11.35 35.47 7.29
N ASN A 172 -12.48 34.79 7.46
CA ASN A 172 -13.74 35.44 7.86
C ASN A 172 -13.81 35.83 9.34
N ARG A 173 -13.18 35.09 10.26
CA ARG A 173 -13.20 35.36 11.72
C ARG A 173 -12.24 36.46 12.16
N ILE A 174 -11.17 36.74 11.41
CA ILE A 174 -10.29 37.89 11.69
C ILE A 174 -11.06 39.22 11.65
N LEU A 175 -12.23 39.25 10.99
CA LEU A 175 -13.13 40.40 10.92
C LEU A 175 -14.04 40.56 12.17
N ILE A 176 -14.16 39.55 13.03
CA ILE A 176 -15.08 39.57 14.20
C ILE A 176 -14.30 39.06 15.42
N LYS A 177 -13.67 39.99 16.13
CA LYS A 177 -12.80 39.71 17.27
C LYS A 177 -13.64 39.65 18.55
N ASN A 178 -13.91 38.45 19.06
CA ASN A 178 -14.43 38.25 20.41
C ASN A 178 -13.34 37.60 21.27
N GLU A 179 -13.04 38.23 22.42
CA GLU A 179 -12.02 37.82 23.39
C GLU A 179 -12.57 36.73 24.33
N GLU A 180 -12.78 35.53 23.80
CA GLU A 180 -13.03 34.35 24.62
C GLU A 180 -11.74 33.52 24.76
N ILE A 181 -11.53 32.92 25.94
CA ILE A 181 -10.40 32.02 26.21
C ILE A 181 -10.58 30.76 25.35
N GLN A 182 -9.94 30.76 24.19
CA GLN A 182 -10.03 29.67 23.24
C GLN A 182 -9.01 28.57 23.57
N ASP A 183 -9.46 27.31 23.60
CA ASP A 183 -8.59 26.15 23.80
C ASP A 183 -7.43 26.16 22.77
N PRO A 184 -6.16 26.10 23.20
CA PRO A 184 -5.00 26.11 22.30
C PRO A 184 -4.77 24.77 21.57
N LEU A 185 -5.36 23.67 22.05
CA LEU A 185 -5.08 22.33 21.51
C LEU A 185 -5.50 22.16 20.04
N PRO A 186 -6.71 22.58 19.60
CA PRO A 186 -7.10 22.50 18.20
C PRO A 186 -6.13 23.21 17.25
N ASP A 187 -5.57 24.35 17.67
CA ASP A 187 -4.66 25.12 16.83
C ASP A 187 -3.25 24.53 16.81
N LYS A 188 -2.79 23.93 17.91
CA LYS A 188 -1.57 23.11 17.94
C LYS A 188 -1.67 21.88 17.04
N LEU A 189 -2.78 21.15 17.09
CA LEU A 189 -2.97 19.98 16.21
C LEU A 189 -2.93 20.37 14.73
N LYS A 190 -3.55 21.49 14.36
CA LYS A 190 -3.51 22.00 12.99
C LYS A 190 -2.11 22.41 12.56
N SER A 191 -1.36 23.13 13.41
CA SER A 191 -0.01 23.56 13.07
C SER A 191 0.91 22.35 12.85
N ILE A 192 0.75 21.30 13.66
CA ILE A 192 1.46 20.03 13.49
C ILE A 192 1.11 19.38 12.14
N VAL A 193 -0.18 19.26 11.79
CA VAL A 193 -0.57 18.65 10.51
C VAL A 193 -0.07 19.49 9.33
N LYS A 194 -0.12 20.82 9.42
CA LYS A 194 0.38 21.72 8.37
C LYS A 194 1.89 21.58 8.18
N GLN A 195 2.66 21.58 9.27
CA GLN A 195 4.11 21.37 9.24
C GLN A 195 4.46 20.00 8.66
N ARG A 196 3.71 18.96 9.02
CA ARG A 196 3.87 17.62 8.45
C ARG A 196 3.60 17.61 6.94
N LEU A 197 2.50 18.20 6.48
CA LEU A 197 2.18 18.27 5.04
C LEU A 197 3.26 19.05 4.26
N GLN A 198 3.74 20.16 4.80
CA GLN A 198 4.83 20.94 4.19
C GLN A 198 6.12 20.13 4.10
N SER A 199 6.49 19.44 5.19
CA SER A 199 7.67 18.57 5.23
C SER A 199 7.54 17.41 4.24
N ASP A 200 6.37 16.77 4.18
CA ASP A 200 6.11 15.65 3.28
C ASP A 200 6.19 16.11 1.81
N ILE A 201 5.64 17.29 1.45
CA ILE A 201 5.75 17.85 0.09
C ILE A 201 7.20 18.14 -0.29
N LEU A 202 7.97 18.76 0.62
CA LEU A 202 9.39 19.06 0.38
C LEU A 202 10.18 17.76 0.15
N LEU A 203 9.96 16.74 1.00
CA LEU A 203 10.61 15.45 0.87
C LEU A 203 10.18 14.72 -0.41
N CYS A 204 8.90 14.78 -0.81
CA CYS A 204 8.44 14.24 -2.08
C CYS A 204 9.20 14.85 -3.26
N PHE A 205 9.38 16.18 -3.25
CA PHE A 205 10.10 16.89 -4.31
C PHE A 205 11.59 16.54 -4.32
N LEU A 206 12.22 16.46 -3.15
CA LEU A 206 13.61 16.04 -3.03
C LEU A 206 13.82 14.61 -3.52
N ILE A 207 12.96 13.67 -3.10
CA ILE A 207 13.00 12.27 -3.55
C ILE A 207 12.80 12.19 -5.06
N PHE A 208 11.85 12.95 -5.60
CA PHE A 208 11.63 13.04 -7.05
C PHE A 208 12.92 13.44 -7.78
N ILE A 209 13.58 14.52 -7.36
CA ILE A 209 14.82 15.00 -7.99
C ILE A 209 15.93 13.96 -7.89
N LEU A 210 16.15 13.39 -6.70
CA LEU A 210 17.23 12.42 -6.49
C LEU A 210 17.02 11.16 -7.34
N VAL A 211 15.80 10.62 -7.36
CA VAL A 211 15.48 9.41 -8.14
C VAL A 211 15.52 9.69 -9.63
N PHE A 212 14.99 10.84 -10.08
CA PHE A 212 15.07 11.28 -11.47
C PHE A 212 16.53 11.39 -11.92
N ALA A 213 17.36 12.09 -11.15
CA ALA A 213 18.78 12.27 -11.46
C ALA A 213 19.53 10.94 -11.45
N ALA A 214 19.25 10.07 -10.48
CA ALA A 214 19.85 8.74 -10.40
C ALA A 214 19.49 7.89 -11.62
N HIS A 215 18.22 7.84 -12.02
CA HIS A 215 17.80 7.09 -13.21
C HIS A 215 18.39 7.69 -14.51
N ALA A 216 18.40 9.03 -14.64
CA ALA A 216 18.94 9.74 -15.80
C ALA A 216 20.48 9.69 -15.90
N SER A 217 21.18 9.29 -14.83
CA SER A 217 22.64 9.21 -14.78
C SER A 217 23.23 7.95 -15.45
N THR A 218 22.45 7.15 -16.17
CA THR A 218 22.85 5.87 -16.80
C THR A 218 23.33 4.75 -15.87
N THR A 219 23.41 4.99 -14.55
CA THR A 219 23.88 4.00 -13.56
C THR A 219 23.08 2.70 -13.61
N PHE A 220 21.76 2.80 -13.71
CA PHE A 220 20.85 1.65 -13.78
C PHE A 220 20.75 0.97 -15.14
N THR A 221 21.37 1.51 -16.20
CA THR A 221 21.46 0.86 -17.51
C THR A 221 22.85 0.26 -17.74
N SER A 222 23.91 0.98 -17.37
CA SER A 222 25.29 0.60 -17.65
C SER A 222 25.78 -0.57 -16.77
N LEU A 223 25.24 -0.72 -15.56
CA LEU A 223 25.66 -1.76 -14.60
C LEU A 223 24.75 -3.01 -14.62
N GLN A 224 23.78 -3.07 -15.52
CA GLN A 224 22.89 -4.22 -15.66
C GLN A 224 23.58 -5.39 -16.37
N PRO A 225 23.29 -6.65 -16.01
CA PRO A 225 22.35 -7.10 -14.98
C PRO A 225 22.97 -7.24 -13.58
N ILE A 226 24.29 -7.07 -13.45
CA ILE A 226 25.06 -7.35 -12.24
C ILE A 226 24.55 -6.52 -11.04
N LEU A 227 24.26 -5.24 -11.26
CA LEU A 227 23.71 -4.35 -10.25
C LEU A 227 22.43 -4.91 -9.62
N ASN A 228 21.51 -5.40 -10.44
CA ASN A 228 20.22 -5.90 -9.95
C ASN A 228 20.41 -7.15 -9.09
N TYR A 229 21.26 -8.10 -9.51
CA TYR A 229 21.58 -9.28 -8.71
C TYR A 229 22.20 -8.93 -7.36
N ILE A 230 23.14 -7.98 -7.33
CA ILE A 230 23.81 -7.57 -6.09
C ILE A 230 22.81 -6.90 -5.15
N ILE A 231 22.08 -5.88 -5.61
CA ILE A 231 21.15 -5.14 -4.74
C ILE A 231 20.02 -6.06 -4.26
N CYS A 232 19.46 -6.92 -5.12
CA CYS A 232 18.45 -7.88 -4.71
C CYS A 232 18.96 -8.87 -3.66
N SER A 233 20.18 -9.38 -3.83
CA SER A 233 20.79 -10.29 -2.84
C SER A 233 20.99 -9.59 -1.49
N ILE A 234 21.42 -8.33 -1.50
CA ILE A 234 21.56 -7.52 -0.28
C ILE A 234 20.20 -7.31 0.38
N VAL A 235 19.17 -6.91 -0.37
CA VAL A 235 17.82 -6.69 0.17
C VAL A 235 17.23 -7.97 0.75
N ILE A 236 17.39 -9.12 0.08
CA ILE A 236 16.93 -10.42 0.59
C ILE A 236 17.66 -10.77 1.90
N ALA A 237 18.99 -10.64 1.93
CA ALA A 237 19.78 -10.93 3.12
C ALA A 237 19.41 -10.03 4.31
N LEU A 238 19.30 -8.72 4.07
CA LEU A 238 18.88 -7.74 5.08
C LEU A 238 17.44 -7.99 5.54
N GLY A 239 16.52 -8.28 4.63
CA GLY A 239 15.13 -8.58 4.94
C GLY A 239 14.99 -9.82 5.83
N ILE A 240 15.71 -10.89 5.52
CA ILE A 240 15.77 -12.10 6.37
C ILE A 240 16.32 -11.74 7.75
N LEU A 241 17.45 -11.04 7.79
CA LEU A 241 18.11 -10.67 9.04
C LEU A 241 17.22 -9.80 9.93
N PHE A 242 16.57 -8.78 9.37
CA PHE A 242 15.92 -7.73 10.15
C PHE A 242 14.42 -7.90 10.33
N HIS A 243 13.73 -8.59 9.41
CA HIS A 243 12.28 -8.84 9.53
C HIS A 243 11.95 -10.23 10.07
N TYR A 244 12.88 -11.18 9.99
CA TYR A 244 12.64 -12.55 10.48
C TYR A 244 13.55 -12.94 11.63
N ILE A 245 14.87 -12.72 11.53
CA ILE A 245 15.81 -13.17 12.58
C ILE A 245 15.80 -12.24 13.79
N LEU A 246 16.12 -10.95 13.60
CA LEU A 246 16.24 -9.98 14.69
C LEU A 246 14.97 -9.87 15.55
N PRO A 247 13.75 -9.83 14.99
CA PRO A 247 12.54 -9.78 15.80
C PRO A 247 12.34 -11.05 16.64
N GLN A 248 12.73 -12.22 16.11
CA GLN A 248 12.64 -13.49 16.85
C GLN A 248 13.67 -13.54 17.99
N LEU A 249 14.89 -13.04 17.78
CA LEU A 249 15.91 -12.95 18.83
C LEU A 249 15.50 -12.08 20.03
N ARG A 250 14.59 -11.12 19.81
CA ARG A 250 14.03 -10.23 20.84
C ARG A 250 12.76 -10.77 21.51
N LYS A 251 12.12 -11.80 20.95
CA LYS A 251 10.94 -12.40 21.60
C LYS A 251 11.35 -13.10 22.88
N GLN A 252 10.41 -13.19 23.83
CA GLN A 252 10.63 -13.87 25.11
C GLN A 252 11.07 -15.34 24.93
N LEU A 253 10.51 -16.03 23.94
CA LEU A 253 10.82 -17.42 23.60
C LEU A 253 11.18 -17.54 22.10
N PRO A 254 12.43 -17.22 21.70
CA PRO A 254 12.86 -17.27 20.31
C PRO A 254 12.65 -18.67 19.70
N TRP A 255 11.84 -18.75 18.64
CA TRP A 255 11.42 -20.00 17.97
C TRP A 255 10.91 -21.10 18.90
N LEU A 256 10.56 -20.76 20.15
CA LEU A 256 10.26 -21.72 21.22
C LEU A 256 11.41 -22.69 21.54
N LEU A 257 12.63 -22.42 21.05
CA LEU A 257 13.83 -23.22 21.28
C LEU A 257 14.61 -22.76 22.52
N PHE A 258 14.50 -21.47 22.85
CA PHE A 258 15.19 -20.85 23.97
C PHE A 258 14.18 -20.40 25.03
N SER A 259 14.54 -20.54 26.30
CA SER A 259 13.71 -20.16 27.45
C SER A 259 13.74 -18.67 27.78
N GLU A 260 14.63 -17.91 27.16
CA GLU A 260 14.81 -16.47 27.36
C GLU A 260 15.26 -15.77 26.06
N PRO A 261 15.03 -14.45 25.92
CA PRO A 261 15.47 -13.71 24.75
C PRO A 261 16.99 -13.69 24.65
N LEU A 262 17.49 -13.88 23.42
CA LEU A 262 18.92 -13.82 23.14
C LEU A 262 19.44 -12.38 23.13
N ILE A 263 18.61 -11.43 22.70
CA ILE A 263 18.89 -9.99 22.81
C ILE A 263 18.06 -9.44 23.97
N LYS A 264 18.69 -9.37 25.15
CA LYS A 264 18.05 -8.86 26.37
C LYS A 264 18.07 -7.33 26.39
N GLN A 265 17.00 -6.73 26.86
CA GLN A 265 16.96 -5.31 27.19
C GLN A 265 17.85 -5.01 28.41
N ALA A 266 18.33 -3.77 28.53
CA ALA A 266 19.17 -3.35 29.65
C ALA A 266 18.49 -3.65 31.01
N ASP A 267 17.17 -3.54 31.03
CA ASP A 267 16.35 -3.68 32.24
C ASP A 267 15.68 -5.05 32.35
N TYR A 268 16.11 -6.05 31.57
CA TYR A 268 15.41 -7.35 31.45
C TYR A 268 15.25 -8.09 32.80
N ALA A 269 16.20 -7.92 33.72
CA ALA A 269 16.16 -8.56 35.03
C ALA A 269 15.36 -7.75 36.08
N LEU A 270 14.89 -6.55 35.75
CA LEU A 270 14.13 -5.69 36.66
C LEU A 270 12.63 -5.98 36.52
N PHE A 271 11.95 -6.16 37.65
CA PHE A 271 10.50 -6.35 37.68
C PHE A 271 9.76 -5.06 37.31
N GLU A 272 10.23 -3.91 37.82
CA GLU A 272 9.73 -2.57 37.49
C GLU A 272 10.91 -1.61 37.24
N PRO A 273 11.06 -1.07 36.02
CA PRO A 273 12.07 -0.05 35.73
C PRO A 273 11.71 1.29 36.39
N THR A 274 12.64 1.86 37.16
CA THR A 274 12.46 3.19 37.79
C THR A 274 12.79 4.34 36.84
N GLU A 275 13.53 4.06 35.76
CA GLU A 275 13.95 5.02 34.75
C GLU A 275 13.50 4.60 33.35
N ALA A 276 13.56 5.52 32.39
CA ALA A 276 13.29 5.21 31.00
C ALA A 276 14.34 4.25 30.43
N THR A 277 13.89 3.14 29.84
CA THR A 277 14.76 2.11 29.28
C THR A 277 15.74 2.65 28.24
N LYS A 278 17.02 2.32 28.43
CA LYS A 278 18.08 2.72 27.50
C LYS A 278 17.96 1.93 26.20
N VAL A 279 17.93 2.65 25.08
CA VAL A 279 17.92 2.07 23.73
C VAL A 279 19.25 1.39 23.44
N LEU A 280 19.22 0.09 23.16
CA LEU A 280 20.40 -0.72 22.85
C LEU A 280 21.08 -0.23 21.55
N PHE A 281 22.39 -0.45 21.42
CA PHE A 281 23.10 -0.14 20.18
C PHE A 281 22.49 -0.86 18.97
N ILE A 282 22.10 -2.13 19.14
CA ILE A 282 21.46 -2.94 18.10
C ILE A 282 20.14 -2.33 17.64
N GLU A 283 19.35 -1.74 18.55
CA GLU A 283 18.09 -1.07 18.21
C GLU A 283 18.33 0.21 17.42
N LYS A 284 19.36 0.99 17.79
CA LYS A 284 19.78 2.18 17.02
C LYS A 284 20.23 1.78 15.61
N LEU A 285 21.07 0.75 15.50
CA LEU A 285 21.56 0.23 14.24
C LEU A 285 20.42 -0.31 13.36
N PHE A 286 19.47 -1.03 13.97
CA PHE A 286 18.27 -1.50 13.29
C PHE A 286 17.47 -0.36 12.65
N VAL A 287 17.22 0.74 13.38
CA VAL A 287 16.49 1.90 12.84
C VAL A 287 17.23 2.51 11.64
N TRP A 288 18.54 2.67 11.73
CA TRP A 288 19.35 3.21 10.63
C TRP A 288 19.36 2.30 9.39
N ILE A 289 19.49 0.99 9.58
CA ILE A 289 19.48 0.06 8.45
C ILE A 289 18.10 -0.01 7.81
N VAL A 290 17.02 -0.06 8.59
CA VAL A 290 15.65 0.00 8.04
C VAL A 290 15.41 1.32 7.29
N PHE A 291 16.00 2.42 7.76
CA PHE A 291 15.95 3.69 7.04
C PHE A 291 16.67 3.60 5.69
N ILE A 292 17.88 3.04 5.64
CA ILE A 292 18.64 2.82 4.39
C ILE A 292 17.89 1.85 3.46
N GLU A 293 17.35 0.76 4.00
CA GLU A 293 16.59 -0.23 3.25
C GLU A 293 15.40 0.42 2.54
N LYS A 294 14.56 1.17 3.28
CA LYS A 294 13.34 1.77 2.73
C LYS A 294 13.59 2.94 1.79
N ASN A 295 14.60 3.77 2.06
CA ASN A 295 14.80 5.02 1.32
C ASN A 295 15.87 4.92 0.23
N ILE A 296 16.73 3.89 0.24
CA ILE A 296 17.81 3.73 -0.72
C ILE A 296 17.69 2.38 -1.42
N LEU A 297 17.81 1.26 -0.68
CA LEU A 297 17.91 -0.06 -1.30
C LEU A 297 16.64 -0.45 -2.07
N LEU A 298 15.45 -0.29 -1.47
CA LEU A 298 14.18 -0.62 -2.13
C LEU A 298 13.95 0.25 -3.39
N PRO A 299 14.06 1.58 -3.36
CA PRO A 299 14.03 2.39 -4.57
C PRO A 299 15.06 1.95 -5.62
N CYS A 300 16.30 1.65 -5.24
CA CYS A 300 17.31 1.18 -6.18
C CYS A 300 16.95 -0.18 -6.80
N THR A 301 16.42 -1.14 -6.03
CA THR A 301 15.93 -2.42 -6.60
C THR A 301 14.79 -2.19 -7.57
N TYR A 302 13.85 -1.29 -7.24
CA TYR A 302 12.73 -0.96 -8.11
C TYR A 302 13.19 -0.36 -9.43
N LEU A 303 14.09 0.63 -9.39
CA LEU A 303 14.67 1.25 -10.58
C LEU A 303 15.44 0.22 -11.41
N GLY A 304 16.26 -0.60 -10.77
CA GLY A 304 17.03 -1.64 -11.45
C GLY A 304 16.13 -2.66 -12.15
N ALA A 305 15.06 -3.10 -11.50
CA ALA A 305 14.09 -4.03 -12.07
C ALA A 305 13.29 -3.38 -13.23
N LEU A 306 12.89 -2.12 -13.09
CA LEU A 306 12.21 -1.38 -14.15
C LEU A 306 13.09 -1.22 -15.40
N SER A 307 14.32 -0.74 -15.23
CA SER A 307 15.24 -0.53 -16.36
C SER A 307 15.55 -1.84 -17.09
N HIS A 308 15.63 -2.96 -16.36
CA HIS A 308 15.80 -4.29 -16.96
C HIS A 308 14.54 -4.81 -17.66
N SER A 309 13.36 -4.58 -17.08
CA SER A 309 12.09 -5.15 -17.58
C SER A 309 11.46 -4.34 -18.71
N ALA A 310 11.70 -3.03 -18.75
CA ALA A 310 11.15 -2.13 -19.76
C ALA A 310 11.37 -2.62 -21.22
N PRO A 311 12.60 -2.95 -21.67
CA PRO A 311 12.80 -3.45 -23.03
C PRO A 311 12.11 -4.79 -23.29
N ILE A 312 12.01 -5.67 -22.28
CA ILE A 312 11.33 -6.97 -22.39
C ILE A 312 9.83 -6.76 -22.61
N VAL A 313 9.23 -5.82 -21.86
CA VAL A 313 7.81 -5.48 -21.97
C VAL A 313 7.52 -4.87 -23.34
N ILE A 314 8.33 -3.92 -23.81
CA ILE A 314 8.20 -3.32 -25.14
C ILE A 314 8.28 -4.40 -26.23
N ASN A 315 9.27 -5.29 -26.16
CA ASN A 315 9.45 -6.35 -27.17
C ASN A 315 8.30 -7.37 -27.17
N LYS A 316 7.70 -7.64 -26.00
CA LYS A 316 6.64 -8.65 -25.86
C LYS A 316 5.26 -8.14 -26.27
N PHE A 317 4.92 -6.93 -25.87
CA PHE A 317 3.57 -6.37 -26.07
C PHE A 317 3.50 -5.37 -27.22
N GLY A 318 4.65 -4.96 -27.75
CA GLY A 318 4.75 -3.85 -28.69
C GLY A 318 4.43 -2.52 -28.01
N LEU A 319 4.59 -1.44 -28.77
CA LEU A 319 3.86 -0.20 -28.52
C LEU A 319 2.53 -0.37 -29.24
N LEU A 320 1.43 -0.49 -28.49
CA LEU A 320 0.09 -0.64 -29.06
C LEU A 320 -0.30 0.54 -29.96
#